data_AF-K0NVE0-F1
#
_entry.id   AF-K0NVE0-F1
#
_cell.length_a   1.000
_cell.length_b   1.000
_cell.length_c   1.000
_cell.angle_alpha   90.00
_cell.angle_beta   90.00
_cell.angle_gamma   90.00
#
_symmetry.space_group_name_H-M   'P 1'
#
loop_
_entity.id
_entity.type
_entity.pdbx_description
1 polymer ?
#
loop_
_entity_poly.entity_id
_entity_poly.type
_entity_poly.pdbx_seq_one_letter_code
_entity_poly.pdbx_strand_id
1 'polypeptide(L)'
;MKQLDKKSREYKLLKRYWKLYMKKYKDLEGSKQFYDRCLKVPYTPAQIVDEGLKCNETLKNTYDFMQDFVYALADKDTKKVNDLLDSNIGQYCEQLKTTIQTFRKNRRAVINGAKMSYSNGCLEGVNRKIKQIERTAYGYSNFTHLLKRIRLEQNIICFKKSTKQTCSV
;
A
#
# COMPACT_ATOMS: atom_id res chain seq x y z
N MET A 1 -0.86 21.34 2.77
CA MET A 1 -1.90 21.65 1.75
C MET A 1 -3.04 22.52 2.26
N LYS A 2 -3.61 22.31 3.47
CA LYS A 2 -4.70 23.18 3.99
C LYS A 2 -4.28 24.64 4.22
N GLN A 3 -2.98 24.88 4.40
CA GLN A 3 -2.38 26.20 4.62
C GLN A 3 -2.01 26.94 3.32
N LEU A 4 -2.04 26.28 2.16
CA LEU A 4 -1.73 26.92 0.88
C LEU A 4 -2.98 27.59 0.32
N ASP A 5 -2.81 28.78 -0.27
CA ASP A 5 -3.90 29.42 -1.01
C ASP A 5 -4.32 28.53 -2.19
N LYS A 6 -5.63 28.29 -2.34
CA LYS A 6 -6.20 27.45 -3.39
C LYS A 6 -5.91 27.97 -4.80
N LYS A 7 -5.66 29.27 -4.94
CA LYS A 7 -5.31 29.90 -6.23
C LYS A 7 -3.81 29.82 -6.54
N SER A 8 -2.98 29.53 -5.55
CA SER A 8 -1.52 29.51 -5.66
C SER A 8 -1.03 28.45 -6.64
N ARG A 9 0.17 28.66 -7.19
CA ARG A 9 0.80 27.73 -8.13
C ARG A 9 1.20 26.43 -7.42
N GLU A 10 1.71 26.54 -6.19
CA GLU A 10 2.12 25.42 -5.33
C GLU A 10 0.93 24.50 -5.01
N TYR A 11 -0.22 25.09 -4.65
CA TYR A 11 -1.44 24.31 -4.41
C TYR A 11 -1.83 23.52 -5.65
N LYS A 12 -1.80 24.14 -6.84
CA LYS A 12 -2.13 23.46 -8.09
C LYS A 12 -1.15 22.33 -8.41
N LEU A 13 0.15 22.56 -8.25
CA LEU A 13 1.21 21.55 -8.46
C LEU A 13 1.00 20.32 -7.57
N LEU A 14 0.78 20.54 -6.27
CA LEU A 14 0.64 19.45 -5.30
C LEU A 14 -0.73 18.77 -5.38
N LYS A 15 -1.82 19.54 -5.48
CA LYS A 15 -3.19 19.01 -5.40
C LYS A 15 -3.64 18.35 -6.69
N ARG A 16 -3.32 18.92 -7.85
CA ARG A 16 -3.81 18.41 -9.15
C ARG A 16 -3.02 17.17 -9.58
N TYR A 17 -1.70 17.21 -9.41
CA TYR A 17 -0.79 16.15 -9.84
C TYR A 17 -0.40 15.20 -8.72
N TRP A 18 -1.17 15.13 -7.63
CA TRP A 18 -0.90 14.28 -6.48
C TRP A 18 -0.55 12.82 -6.86
N LYS A 19 -1.14 12.30 -7.95
CA LYS A 19 -0.85 10.95 -8.46
C LYS A 19 0.58 10.77 -8.99
N LEU A 20 1.23 11.84 -9.48
CA LEU A 20 2.61 11.76 -9.97
C LEU A 20 3.58 11.50 -8.81
N TYR A 21 3.37 12.14 -7.67
CA TYR A 21 4.17 11.93 -6.45
C TYR A 21 4.01 10.51 -5.87
N MET A 22 3.00 9.74 -6.29
CA MET A 22 2.83 8.35 -5.87
C MET A 22 3.50 7.34 -6.81
N LYS A 23 3.94 7.78 -8.00
CA LYS A 23 4.68 6.91 -8.92
C LYS A 23 6.13 6.80 -8.48
N LYS A 24 6.79 5.71 -8.89
CA LYS A 24 8.24 5.63 -8.83
C LYS A 24 8.83 6.71 -9.72
N TYR A 25 9.79 7.47 -9.22
CA TYR A 25 10.41 8.55 -9.98
C TYR A 25 10.97 8.06 -11.33
N LYS A 26 11.56 6.86 -11.36
CA LYS A 26 12.08 6.22 -12.59
C LYS A 26 11.01 5.98 -13.67
N ASP A 27 9.74 5.89 -13.28
CA ASP A 27 8.62 5.66 -14.21
C ASP A 27 7.98 6.98 -14.68
N LEU A 28 8.51 8.13 -14.25
CA LEU A 28 8.03 9.44 -14.68
C LEU A 28 8.61 9.81 -16.04
N GLU A 29 7.74 10.29 -16.93
CA GLU A 29 8.17 10.80 -18.23
C GLU A 29 9.02 12.06 -18.04
N GLY A 30 10.25 12.01 -18.55
CA GLY A 30 11.22 13.10 -18.45
C GLY A 30 11.47 13.84 -19.77
N SER A 31 11.03 13.29 -20.91
CA SER A 31 11.36 13.84 -22.23
C SER A 31 10.18 14.59 -22.86
N LYS A 32 9.00 13.98 -22.84
CA LYS A 32 7.82 14.53 -23.51
C LYS A 32 7.13 15.58 -22.65
N GLN A 33 7.20 16.83 -23.10
CA GLN A 33 6.46 17.93 -22.50
C GLN A 33 5.00 17.93 -22.95
N PHE A 34 4.12 18.37 -22.07
CA PHE A 34 2.75 18.75 -22.41
C PHE A 34 2.44 20.13 -21.85
N TYR A 35 1.66 20.90 -22.60
CA TYR A 35 1.21 22.20 -22.13
C TYR A 35 0.14 22.01 -21.06
N ASP A 36 0.39 22.53 -19.86
CA ASP A 36 -0.62 22.52 -18.82
C ASP A 36 -1.41 23.82 -18.75
N ARG A 37 -2.73 23.73 -18.92
CA ARG A 37 -3.62 24.90 -18.94
C ARG A 37 -3.73 25.62 -17.57
N CYS A 38 -3.54 24.93 -16.45
CA CYS A 38 -3.66 25.54 -15.12
C CYS A 38 -2.35 26.18 -14.64
N LEU A 39 -1.21 25.61 -15.03
CA LEU A 39 0.12 26.15 -14.76
C LEU A 39 0.57 27.16 -15.83
N LYS A 40 -0.06 27.15 -17.00
CA LYS A 40 0.21 28.00 -18.18
C LYS A 40 1.65 27.86 -18.71
N VAL A 41 2.28 26.71 -18.49
CA VAL A 41 3.67 26.41 -18.85
C VAL A 41 3.75 24.96 -19.33
N PRO A 42 4.57 24.64 -20.35
CA PRO A 42 4.85 23.27 -20.71
C PRO A 42 5.73 22.59 -19.64
N TYR A 43 5.31 21.40 -19.20
CA TYR A 43 6.07 20.61 -18.24
C TYR A 43 6.14 19.15 -18.65
N THR A 44 7.20 18.47 -18.20
CA THR A 44 7.22 17.02 -18.09
C THR A 44 6.67 16.58 -16.72
N PRO A 45 6.12 15.37 -16.61
CA PRO A 45 5.72 14.81 -15.31
C PRO A 45 6.82 14.83 -14.25
N ALA A 46 8.08 14.57 -14.62
CA ALA A 46 9.23 14.67 -13.70
C ALA A 46 9.41 16.11 -13.19
N GLN A 47 9.39 17.09 -14.09
CA GLN A 47 9.52 18.51 -13.72
C GLN A 47 8.40 18.99 -12.78
N ILE A 48 7.17 18.50 -12.97
CA ILE A 48 6.05 18.83 -12.06
C ILE A 48 6.35 18.35 -10.64
N VAL A 49 6.89 17.14 -10.50
CA VAL A 49 7.27 16.59 -9.20
C VAL A 49 8.42 17.41 -8.62
N ASP A 50 9.48 17.66 -9.38
CA ASP A 50 10.64 18.44 -8.91
C ASP A 50 10.22 19.85 -8.43
N GLU A 51 9.38 20.54 -9.21
CA GLU A 51 8.84 21.86 -8.85
C GLU A 51 7.96 21.80 -7.60
N GLY A 52 7.15 20.76 -7.43
CA GLY A 52 6.33 20.59 -6.24
C GLY A 52 7.14 20.29 -4.99
N LEU A 53 8.23 19.52 -5.11
CA LEU A 53 9.11 19.20 -3.98
C LEU A 53 9.88 20.43 -3.48
N LYS A 54 10.19 21.39 -4.37
CA LYS A 54 10.78 22.69 -3.97
C LYS A 54 9.89 23.50 -3.02
N CYS A 55 8.58 23.22 -2.97
CA CYS A 55 7.65 23.97 -2.13
C CYS A 55 7.87 23.76 -0.63
N ASN A 56 8.43 22.61 -0.22
CA ASN A 56 8.61 22.28 1.20
C ASN A 56 9.72 21.23 1.39
N GLU A 57 10.71 21.57 2.21
CA GLU A 57 11.87 20.70 2.44
C GLU A 57 11.51 19.40 3.16
N THR A 58 10.62 19.45 4.17
CA THR A 58 10.13 18.24 4.85
C THR A 58 9.41 17.30 3.88
N LEU A 59 8.65 17.84 2.93
CA LEU A 59 7.99 17.05 1.89
C LEU A 59 9.00 16.37 0.97
N LYS A 60 10.02 17.10 0.52
CA LYS A 60 11.12 16.57 -0.30
C LYS A 60 11.84 15.43 0.40
N ASN A 61 12.30 15.65 1.63
CA ASN A 61 12.99 14.63 2.42
C ASN A 61 12.11 13.39 2.66
N THR A 62 10.82 13.60 2.91
CA THR A 62 9.85 12.50 3.07
C THR A 62 9.67 11.73 1.76
N TYR A 63 9.57 12.43 0.63
CA TYR A 63 9.42 11.82 -0.69
C TYR A 63 10.64 10.99 -1.06
N ASP A 64 11.84 11.56 -0.91
CA ASP A 64 13.10 10.90 -1.24
C ASP A 64 13.29 9.62 -0.41
N PHE A 65 13.04 9.69 0.91
CA PHE A 65 13.06 8.51 1.78
C PHE A 65 12.08 7.43 1.30
N MET A 66 10.84 7.80 0.98
CA MET A 66 9.82 6.85 0.54
C MET A 66 10.20 6.20 -0.80
N GLN A 67 10.75 6.96 -1.73
CA GLN A 67 11.27 6.42 -2.99
C GLN A 67 12.39 5.42 -2.74
N ASP A 68 13.39 5.80 -1.93
CA ASP A 68 14.51 4.94 -1.56
C ASP A 68 14.05 3.64 -0.88
N PHE A 69 13.08 3.74 0.02
CA PHE A 69 12.51 2.59 0.72
C PHE A 69 11.77 1.66 -0.24
N VAL A 70 10.95 2.20 -1.15
CA VAL A 70 10.24 1.42 -2.16
C VAL A 70 11.21 0.74 -3.13
N TYR A 71 12.30 1.41 -3.53
CA TYR A 71 13.34 0.79 -4.35
C TYR A 71 14.07 -0.32 -3.60
N ALA A 72 14.46 -0.10 -2.34
CA ALA A 72 15.12 -1.11 -1.52
C ALA A 72 14.26 -2.38 -1.36
N LEU A 73 12.93 -2.21 -1.18
CA LEU A 73 11.99 -3.33 -1.14
C LEU A 73 11.88 -4.05 -2.50
N ALA A 74 11.81 -3.30 -3.61
CA ALA A 74 11.71 -3.88 -4.94
C ALA A 74 12.97 -4.67 -5.33
N ASP A 75 14.14 -4.15 -4.94
CA ASP A 75 15.44 -4.76 -5.19
C ASP A 75 15.79 -5.86 -4.17
N LYS A 76 14.91 -6.09 -3.18
CA LYS A 76 15.10 -7.03 -2.05
C LYS A 76 16.38 -6.78 -1.24
N ASP A 77 16.85 -5.53 -1.23
CA ASP A 77 18.06 -5.15 -0.49
C ASP A 77 17.74 -4.95 1.00
N THR A 78 17.86 -6.05 1.74
CA THR A 78 17.61 -6.04 3.19
C THR A 78 18.60 -5.17 3.98
N LYS A 79 19.80 -4.90 3.44
CA LYS A 79 20.77 -4.02 4.10
C LYS A 79 20.30 -2.58 3.99
N LYS A 80 20.01 -2.12 2.77
CA LYS A 80 19.47 -0.78 2.55
C LYS A 80 18.17 -0.53 3.32
N VAL A 81 17.27 -1.53 3.41
CA VAL A 81 16.06 -1.43 4.25
C VAL A 81 16.42 -1.20 5.72
N ASN A 82 17.39 -1.94 6.27
CA ASN A 82 17.83 -1.76 7.65
C ASN A 82 18.46 -0.37 7.89
N ASP A 83 19.34 0.06 6.99
CA ASP A 83 20.02 1.36 7.10
C ASP A 83 19.01 2.52 7.05
N LEU A 84 18.02 2.43 6.14
CA LEU A 84 16.92 3.39 6.08
C LEU A 84 16.09 3.37 7.37
N LEU A 85 15.82 2.20 7.94
CA LEU A 85 15.14 2.11 9.23
C LEU A 85 15.96 2.69 10.37
N ASP A 86 17.29 2.75 10.32
CA ASP A 86 18.13 3.34 11.37
C ASP A 86 18.38 4.84 11.21
N SER A 87 18.01 5.41 10.06
CA SER A 87 18.17 6.84 9.77
C SER A 87 17.48 7.78 10.78
N ASN A 88 17.98 9.02 10.89
CA ASN A 88 17.36 10.02 11.75
C ASN A 88 16.01 10.47 11.18
N ILE A 89 14.94 10.23 11.93
CA ILE A 89 13.58 10.51 11.49
C ILE A 89 13.13 11.97 11.69
N GLY A 90 13.93 12.80 12.36
CA GLY A 90 13.55 14.17 12.76
C GLY A 90 13.13 15.07 11.60
N GLN A 91 13.73 14.88 10.43
CA GLN A 91 13.54 15.68 9.21
C GLN A 91 12.31 15.31 8.37
N TYR A 92 11.59 14.25 8.73
CA TYR A 92 10.43 13.76 7.98
C TYR A 92 9.10 14.28 8.53
N CYS A 93 8.00 14.08 7.79
CA CYS A 93 6.67 14.36 8.30
C CYS A 93 6.26 13.40 9.43
N GLU A 94 5.38 13.84 10.33
CA GLU A 94 4.92 13.06 11.49
C GLU A 94 4.30 11.71 11.11
N GLN A 95 3.58 11.66 9.99
CA GLN A 95 2.98 10.42 9.48
C GLN A 95 4.05 9.38 9.12
N LEU A 96 5.12 9.82 8.47
CA LEU A 96 6.23 8.95 8.10
C LEU A 96 7.01 8.51 9.35
N LYS A 97 7.26 9.42 10.30
CA LYS A 97 7.90 9.09 11.59
C LYS A 97 7.18 7.95 12.30
N THR A 98 5.87 8.04 12.43
CA THR A 98 5.02 7.02 13.06
C THR A 98 5.11 5.67 12.32
N THR A 99 5.13 5.73 10.99
CA THR A 99 5.26 4.54 10.13
C THR A 99 6.62 3.87 10.35
N ILE A 100 7.72 4.64 10.33
CA ILE A 100 9.08 4.13 10.57
C ILE A 100 9.19 3.53 11.97
N GLN A 101 8.62 4.18 13.01
CA GLN A 101 8.60 3.61 14.37
C GLN A 101 7.87 2.26 14.42
N THR A 102 6.76 2.14 13.71
CA THR A 102 6.02 0.86 13.61
C THR A 102 6.84 -0.20 12.89
N PHE A 103 7.54 0.17 11.82
CA PHE A 103 8.45 -0.74 11.12
C PHE A 103 9.66 -1.13 11.96
N ARG A 104 10.23 -0.22 12.76
CA ARG A 104 11.29 -0.53 13.73
C ARG A 104 10.83 -1.58 14.74
N LYS A 105 9.63 -1.40 15.32
CA LYS A 105 9.03 -2.39 16.25
C LYS A 105 8.81 -3.75 15.59
N ASN A 106 8.46 -3.77 14.30
CA ASN A 106 8.19 -4.99 13.53
C ASN A 106 9.33 -5.35 12.56
N ARG A 107 10.58 -4.97 12.87
CA ARG A 107 11.72 -5.05 11.94
C ARG A 107 11.87 -6.43 11.30
N ARG A 108 11.76 -7.50 12.10
CA ARG A 108 11.88 -8.89 11.59
C ARG A 108 10.85 -9.18 10.49
N ALA A 109 9.61 -8.72 10.67
CA ALA A 109 8.56 -8.92 9.68
C ALA A 109 8.82 -8.11 8.40
N VAL A 110 9.32 -6.87 8.53
CA VAL A 110 9.65 -6.02 7.39
C VAL A 110 10.79 -6.62 6.55
N ILE A 111 11.89 -7.04 7.19
CA ILE A 111 13.03 -7.68 6.50
C ILE A 111 12.58 -8.98 5.82
N ASN A 112 11.81 -9.81 6.54
CA ASN A 112 11.31 -11.05 5.95
C ASN A 112 10.39 -10.77 4.77
N GLY A 113 9.51 -9.77 4.87
CA GLY A 113 8.66 -9.34 3.77
C GLY A 113 9.43 -8.86 2.54
N ALA A 114 10.56 -8.17 2.74
CA ALA A 114 11.44 -7.76 1.65
C ALA A 114 12.18 -8.95 1.00
N LYS A 115 12.61 -9.91 1.81
CA LYS A 115 13.39 -11.08 1.36
C LYS A 115 12.53 -12.13 0.64
N MET A 116 11.33 -12.38 1.17
CA MET A 116 10.47 -13.47 0.73
C MET A 116 9.75 -13.15 -0.59
N SER A 117 9.56 -14.17 -1.43
CA SER A 117 8.80 -14.06 -2.69
C SER A 117 7.33 -14.42 -2.55
N TYR A 118 6.85 -14.70 -1.33
CA TYR A 118 5.46 -15.08 -1.10
C TYR A 118 4.52 -13.90 -1.33
N SER A 119 3.49 -14.13 -2.13
CA SER A 119 2.41 -13.17 -2.31
C SER A 119 1.39 -13.30 -1.18
N ASN A 120 0.88 -12.16 -0.70
CA ASN A 120 -0.26 -12.13 0.22
C ASN A 120 -1.58 -12.52 -0.46
N GLY A 121 -1.60 -12.71 -1.79
CA GLY A 121 -2.83 -12.92 -2.56
C GLY A 121 -3.68 -14.10 -2.10
N CYS A 122 -3.07 -15.23 -1.72
CA CYS A 122 -3.82 -16.37 -1.19
C CYS A 122 -4.49 -16.04 0.16
N LEU A 123 -3.76 -15.39 1.08
CA LEU A 123 -4.28 -14.96 2.39
C LEU A 123 -5.38 -13.91 2.23
N GLU A 124 -5.18 -12.93 1.36
CA GLU A 124 -6.18 -11.91 1.01
C GLU A 124 -7.43 -12.54 0.38
N GLY A 125 -7.26 -13.55 -0.48
CA GLY A 125 -8.35 -14.33 -1.08
C GLY A 125 -9.18 -15.06 -0.03
N VAL A 126 -8.53 -15.71 0.95
CA VAL A 126 -9.20 -16.34 2.09
C VAL A 126 -9.94 -15.30 2.93
N ASN A 127 -9.29 -14.18 3.27
CA ASN A 127 -9.92 -13.09 4.02
C ASN A 127 -11.14 -12.51 3.29
N ARG A 128 -11.08 -12.38 1.96
CA ARG A 128 -12.20 -11.92 1.14
C ARG A 128 -13.36 -12.92 1.19
N LYS A 129 -13.09 -14.22 1.10
CA LYS A 129 -14.11 -15.28 1.24
C LYS A 129 -14.78 -15.24 2.61
N ILE A 130 -14.01 -15.12 3.68
CA ILE A 130 -14.56 -15.01 5.05
C ILE A 130 -15.46 -13.78 5.17
N LYS A 131 -14.98 -12.62 4.73
CA LYS A 131 -15.78 -11.38 4.73
C LYS A 131 -17.05 -11.50 3.87
N GLN A 132 -17.00 -12.28 2.78
CA GLN A 132 -18.18 -12.54 1.95
C GLN A 132 -19.21 -13.40 2.68
N ILE A 133 -18.76 -14.46 3.37
CA ILE A 133 -19.62 -15.33 4.19
C ILE A 133 -20.32 -14.50 5.26
N GLU A 134 -19.59 -13.64 5.97
CA GLU A 134 -20.17 -12.76 6.99
C GLU A 134 -21.20 -11.79 6.41
N ARG A 135 -20.93 -11.16 5.26
CA ARG A 135 -21.89 -10.26 4.60
C ARG A 135 -23.16 -10.98 4.13
N THR A 136 -23.02 -12.16 3.53
CA THR A 136 -24.15 -12.94 3.02
C THR A 136 -25.02 -13.50 4.14
N ALA A 137 -24.43 -13.84 5.29
CA ALA A 137 -25.16 -14.32 6.46
C ALA A 137 -25.74 -13.22 7.34
N TYR A 138 -25.52 -11.93 7.01
CA TYR A 138 -25.84 -10.78 7.86
C TYR A 138 -25.18 -10.84 9.26
N GLY A 139 -23.97 -11.43 9.31
CA GLY A 139 -23.23 -11.67 10.53
C GLY A 139 -23.62 -13.00 11.21
N TYR A 140 -22.70 -13.52 12.02
CA TYR A 140 -22.93 -14.69 12.85
C TYR A 140 -22.85 -14.27 14.32
N SER A 141 -23.90 -14.56 15.10
CA SER A 141 -23.87 -14.33 16.55
C SER A 141 -22.97 -15.32 17.28
N ASN A 142 -22.68 -16.48 16.67
CA ASN A 142 -21.86 -17.54 17.26
C ASN A 142 -20.62 -17.84 16.39
N PHE A 143 -19.43 -17.63 16.96
CA PHE A 143 -18.15 -17.88 16.29
C PHE A 143 -17.99 -19.33 15.81
N THR A 144 -18.50 -20.31 16.55
CA THR A 144 -18.42 -21.72 16.15
C THR A 144 -19.23 -22.00 14.88
N HIS A 145 -20.35 -21.29 14.67
CA HIS A 145 -21.16 -21.40 13.46
C HIS A 145 -20.45 -20.76 12.27
N LEU A 146 -19.83 -19.60 12.47
CA LEU A 146 -18.98 -18.97 11.46
C LEU A 146 -17.84 -19.91 11.05
N LEU A 147 -17.13 -20.49 12.00
CA LEU A 147 -16.01 -21.41 11.73
C LEU A 147 -16.47 -22.66 10.97
N LYS A 148 -17.61 -23.25 11.34
CA LYS A 148 -18.23 -24.37 10.61
C LYS A 148 -18.54 -23.98 9.16
N ARG A 149 -19.12 -22.80 8.93
CA ARG A 149 -19.42 -22.33 7.56
C ARG A 149 -18.15 -22.08 6.74
N ILE A 150 -17.12 -21.47 7.31
CA ILE A 150 -15.84 -21.25 6.63
C ILE A 150 -15.22 -22.59 6.21
N ARG A 151 -15.19 -23.58 7.11
CA ARG A 151 -14.62 -24.91 6.82
C ARG A 151 -15.41 -25.66 5.75
N LEU A 152 -16.73 -25.50 5.72
CA LEU A 152 -17.61 -26.03 4.68
C LEU A 152 -17.29 -25.41 3.31
N GLU A 153 -17.23 -24.08 3.21
CA GLU A 153 -16.96 -23.34 1.97
C GLU A 153 -15.53 -23.57 1.44
N GLN A 154 -14.59 -23.89 2.33
CA GLN A 154 -13.22 -24.25 1.96
C GLN A 154 -13.06 -25.74 1.61
N ASN A 155 -14.14 -26.54 1.64
CA ASN A 155 -14.13 -28.00 1.44
C ASN A 155 -13.14 -28.75 2.36
N ILE A 156 -12.79 -28.18 3.51
CA ILE A 156 -11.89 -28.82 4.49
C ILE A 156 -12.63 -29.92 5.27
N ILE A 157 -13.95 -29.79 5.41
CA ILE A 157 -14.81 -30.82 5.99
C ILE A 157 -15.71 -31.35 4.87
N CYS A 158 -15.39 -32.54 4.38
CA CYS A 158 -16.34 -33.33 3.60
C CYS A 158 -17.26 -34.04 4.61
N PHE A 159 -18.50 -33.58 4.77
CA PHE A 159 -19.51 -34.43 5.38
C PHE A 159 -19.66 -35.64 4.46
N LYS A 160 -19.22 -36.83 4.91
CA LYS A 160 -19.55 -38.09 4.24
C LYS A 160 -21.06 -38.07 4.04
N LYS A 161 -21.52 -38.00 2.79
CA LYS A 161 -22.92 -38.26 2.48
C LYS A 161 -23.22 -39.62 3.08
N SER A 162 -24.18 -39.69 4.00
CA SER A 162 -24.70 -40.99 4.41
C SER A 162 -25.26 -41.65 3.16
N THR A 163 -24.60 -42.71 2.70
CA THR A 163 -25.17 -43.64 1.74
C THR A 163 -26.45 -44.16 2.37
N LYS A 164 -27.60 -43.65 1.92
CA LYS A 164 -28.89 -44.27 2.22
C LYS A 164 -28.81 -45.70 1.68
N GLN A 165 -28.76 -46.68 2.58
CA GLN A 165 -29.02 -48.07 2.26
C GLN A 165 -30.44 -48.11 1.68
N THR A 166 -30.55 -48.35 0.37
CA THR A 166 -31.81 -48.77 -0.24
C THR A 166 -32.10 -50.17 0.27
N CYS A 167 -33.01 -50.30 1.23
CA CYS A 167 -33.64 -51.58 1.53
C CYS A 167 -34.50 -51.94 0.33
N SER A 168 -34.05 -52.92 -0.45
CA SER A 168 -34.88 -53.70 -1.37
C SER A 168 -35.71 -54.70 -0.57
N VAL A 169 -37.03 -54.54 -0.60
CA VAL A 169 -38.00 -55.63 -0.54
C VAL A 169 -39.08 -55.30 -1.57
#